data_AF-A0A9W7Z8L0-F1
#
_entry.id   AF-A0A9W7Z8L0-F1
#
_cell.length_a   1.000
_cell.length_b   1.000
_cell.length_c   1.000
_cell.angle_alpha   90.00
_cell.angle_beta   90.00
_cell.angle_gamma   90.00
#
_symmetry.space_group_name_H-M   'P 1'
#
loop_
_entity.id
_entity.type
_entity.pdbx_description
1 polymer ?
#
loop_
_entity_poly.entity_id
_entity_poly.type
_entity_poly.pdbx_seq_one_letter_code
_entity_poly.pdbx_strand_id
1 'polypeptide(L)'
;MWARRFVGNILGAQSPLKALTSVKPAASTISQSFSRVQVRNLGNLQPRRRKYKKAQKGRVPVRVGGSTKGNYMAFGDYGLRVKDGLRLSAKTITAIHSMLRRQLKAIKGLQIWLRVFPDIPVTTKGTEVRMGKGKGAFDYWACRVPKDKIIFEMSGPNLNQELAKDAMRQAGFKLGVPTEFVVKNEQTKQPKKSEMPKTCIPFQHAK
;
A
#
# COMPACT_ATOMS: atom_id res chain seq x y z
N MET A 1 25.40 70.51 -46.07
CA MET A 1 24.03 70.03 -45.78
C MET A 1 23.64 69.09 -46.91
N TRP A 2 23.91 67.78 -46.78
CA TRP A 2 22.93 66.72 -46.44
C TRP A 2 21.71 66.71 -47.38
N ALA A 3 21.32 65.66 -48.09
CA ALA A 3 21.81 64.28 -48.24
C ALA A 3 21.07 63.73 -49.51
N ARG A 4 21.80 63.17 -50.49
CA ARG A 4 21.89 61.72 -50.81
C ARG A 4 20.55 61.05 -51.17
N ARG A 5 20.42 60.62 -52.45
CA ARG A 5 20.47 59.21 -52.94
C ARG A 5 19.09 58.52 -52.89
N PHE A 6 18.67 57.62 -53.78
CA PHE A 6 19.15 57.03 -55.04
C PHE A 6 17.92 56.21 -55.53
N VAL A 7 17.70 56.13 -56.85
CA VAL A 7 17.42 54.92 -57.66
C VAL A 7 16.70 53.76 -56.94
N GLY A 8 15.56 53.21 -57.36
CA GLY A 8 15.02 52.98 -58.70
C GLY A 8 14.32 51.60 -58.69
N ASN A 9 13.31 51.41 -59.56
CA ASN A 9 12.93 50.21 -60.36
C ASN A 9 13.12 48.78 -59.78
N ILE A 10 12.31 47.75 -60.04
CA ILE A 10 11.20 47.47 -60.97
C ILE A 10 10.68 46.04 -60.62
N LEU A 11 9.41 45.74 -60.94
CA LEU A 11 8.80 44.42 -61.22
C LEU A 11 8.91 43.25 -60.22
N GLY A 12 7.78 42.55 -60.06
CA GLY A 12 7.81 41.08 -59.87
C GLY A 12 6.79 40.56 -58.87
N ALA A 13 5.58 40.30 -59.34
CA ALA A 13 4.66 39.40 -58.69
C ALA A 13 5.26 38.00 -58.61
N GLN A 14 5.50 37.49 -57.40
CA GLN A 14 5.66 36.06 -57.12
C GLN A 14 5.03 35.74 -55.77
N SER A 15 4.13 34.77 -55.77
CA SER A 15 3.51 34.15 -54.61
C SER A 15 4.55 33.48 -53.71
N PRO A 16 4.59 33.72 -52.38
CA PRO A 16 5.43 32.94 -51.51
C PRO A 16 4.84 31.54 -51.29
N LEU A 17 5.63 30.56 -51.70
CA LEU A 17 5.50 29.14 -51.41
C LEU A 17 5.21 28.93 -49.91
N LYS A 18 4.19 28.13 -49.61
CA LYS A 18 3.88 27.68 -48.24
C LYS A 18 5.09 26.90 -47.70
N ALA A 19 5.72 27.46 -46.67
CA ALA A 19 6.79 26.81 -45.92
C ALA A 19 6.28 25.51 -45.29
N LEU A 20 6.90 24.39 -45.67
CA LEU A 20 6.88 23.14 -44.90
C LEU A 20 7.69 23.37 -43.62
N THR A 21 7.06 23.92 -42.59
CA THR A 21 7.61 23.89 -41.23
C THR A 21 7.34 22.52 -40.64
N SER A 22 8.43 21.74 -40.51
CA SER A 22 8.59 20.57 -39.65
C SER A 22 7.59 20.53 -38.48
N VAL A 23 6.60 19.65 -38.56
CA VAL A 23 5.86 19.21 -37.39
C VAL A 23 6.82 18.32 -36.59
N LYS A 24 7.48 18.91 -35.58
CA LYS A 24 8.10 18.12 -34.51
C LYS A 24 6.98 17.28 -33.89
N PRO A 25 7.10 15.94 -33.80
CA PRO A 25 6.18 15.21 -32.94
C PRO A 25 6.48 15.69 -31.52
N ALA A 26 5.50 16.37 -30.91
CA ALA A 26 5.50 16.56 -29.47
C ALA A 26 5.45 15.15 -28.87
N ALA A 27 6.60 14.59 -28.54
CA ALA A 27 6.69 13.51 -27.58
C ALA A 27 6.12 14.09 -26.29
N SER A 28 4.82 13.91 -26.10
CA SER A 28 4.20 14.01 -24.79
C SER A 28 4.87 12.93 -23.97
N THR A 29 5.92 13.32 -23.26
CA THR A 29 6.42 12.55 -22.14
C THR A 29 5.25 12.45 -21.18
N ILE A 30 4.46 11.39 -21.34
CA ILE A 30 3.56 10.89 -20.33
C ILE A 30 4.49 10.53 -19.19
N SER A 31 4.80 11.52 -18.36
CA SER A 31 5.38 11.32 -17.05
C SER A 31 4.42 10.37 -16.38
N GLN A 32 4.83 9.11 -16.26
CA GLN A 32 4.08 8.10 -15.56
C GLN A 32 4.09 8.51 -14.08
N SER A 33 3.21 9.44 -13.70
CA SER A 33 2.84 9.67 -12.31
C SER A 33 1.90 8.53 -11.86
N PHE A 34 2.34 7.28 -12.04
CA PHE A 34 1.74 6.10 -11.43
C PHE A 34 2.37 5.85 -10.06
N SER A 35 2.35 6.87 -9.23
CA SER A 35 2.39 6.68 -7.80
C SER A 35 1.35 7.60 -7.15
N ARG A 36 0.10 7.46 -7.60
CA ARG A 36 -1.01 7.52 -6.64
C ARG A 36 -0.86 6.32 -5.71
N VAL A 37 0.21 6.31 -4.90
CA VAL A 37 0.17 5.67 -3.59
C VAL A 37 -0.99 6.38 -2.94
N GLN A 38 -2.17 5.75 -2.92
CA GLN A 38 -3.23 6.20 -2.04
C GLN A 38 -2.56 6.30 -0.68
N VAL A 39 -2.26 7.53 -0.24
CA VAL A 39 -1.90 7.80 1.14
C VAL A 39 -3.17 7.45 1.90
N ARG A 40 -3.23 6.21 2.34
CA ARG A 40 -4.36 5.71 3.14
C ARG A 40 -4.20 6.41 4.47
N ASN A 41 -4.85 7.57 4.62
CA ASN A 41 -4.92 8.26 5.89
C ASN A 41 -5.41 7.26 6.93
N LEU A 42 -4.54 6.93 7.88
CA LEU A 42 -4.82 5.97 8.94
C LEU A 42 -5.96 6.45 9.86
N GLY A 43 -6.32 7.74 9.77
CA GLY A 43 -7.37 8.37 10.57
C GLY A 43 -8.76 7.77 10.40
N ASN A 44 -9.04 7.06 9.30
CA ASN A 44 -10.30 6.32 9.17
C ASN A 44 -10.06 4.91 8.61
N LEU A 45 -9.95 3.92 9.51
CA LEU A 45 -9.81 2.49 9.20
C LEU A 45 -11.14 1.86 8.71
N GLN A 46 -11.74 2.54 7.74
CA GLN A 46 -12.98 2.17 7.08
C GLN A 46 -12.85 2.52 5.59
N PRO A 47 -13.17 1.61 4.66
CA PRO A 47 -13.24 1.95 3.26
C PRO A 47 -14.40 2.90 2.99
N ARG A 48 -14.12 3.90 2.16
CA ARG A 48 -15.03 4.99 1.84
C ARG A 48 -16.29 4.53 1.11
N ARG A 49 -16.20 3.50 0.26
CA ARG A 49 -17.30 3.01 -0.58
C ARG A 49 -17.30 1.49 -0.62
N ARG A 50 -18.49 0.88 -0.59
CA ARG A 50 -18.68 -0.56 -0.83
C ARG A 50 -20.09 -0.83 -1.39
N LYS A 51 -20.20 -1.80 -2.30
CA LYS A 51 -21.46 -2.28 -2.86
C LYS A 51 -22.44 -2.85 -1.81
N TYR A 52 -21.97 -3.67 -0.87
CA TYR A 52 -22.84 -4.37 0.11
C TYR A 52 -22.46 -4.11 1.57
N LYS A 53 -23.41 -3.73 2.44
CA LYS A 53 -23.10 -3.44 3.84
C LYS A 53 -22.70 -4.68 4.66
N LYS A 54 -23.22 -5.87 4.32
CA LYS A 54 -22.98 -7.13 5.03
C LYS A 54 -22.21 -8.12 4.15
N ALA A 55 -21.24 -8.84 4.72
CA ALA A 55 -20.50 -9.90 4.02
C ALA A 55 -20.43 -11.19 4.83
N GLN A 56 -20.29 -12.35 4.17
CA GLN A 56 -20.08 -13.63 4.85
C GLN A 56 -18.74 -13.63 5.62
N LYS A 57 -18.64 -14.47 6.67
CA LYS A 57 -17.46 -14.50 7.55
C LYS A 57 -16.17 -14.89 6.79
N GLY A 58 -16.24 -15.85 5.88
CA GLY A 58 -15.08 -16.43 5.20
C GLY A 58 -14.07 -17.09 6.14
N ARG A 59 -12.86 -17.38 5.64
CA ARG A 59 -11.72 -17.92 6.41
C ARG A 59 -10.45 -17.16 6.06
N VAL A 60 -9.46 -17.16 6.96
CA VAL A 60 -8.13 -16.60 6.66
C VAL A 60 -7.47 -17.50 5.61
N PRO A 61 -6.95 -16.94 4.50
CA PRO A 61 -6.38 -17.77 3.44
C PRO A 61 -5.06 -18.40 3.89
N VAL A 62 -4.93 -19.71 3.70
CA VAL A 62 -3.66 -20.44 3.84
C VAL A 62 -2.96 -20.46 2.49
N ARG A 63 -1.71 -20.04 2.45
CA ARG A 63 -0.94 -19.87 1.20
C ARG A 63 -0.23 -21.16 0.82
N VAL A 64 -0.98 -22.14 0.31
CA VAL A 64 -0.43 -23.44 -0.10
C VAL A 64 0.53 -23.29 -1.30
N GLY A 65 0.20 -22.42 -2.26
CA GLY A 65 1.03 -22.17 -3.45
C GLY A 65 2.25 -21.27 -3.23
N GLY A 66 2.82 -21.21 -2.03
CA GLY A 66 4.07 -20.48 -1.76
C GLY A 66 4.01 -18.95 -1.97
N SER A 67 2.85 -18.31 -1.84
CA SER A 67 2.71 -16.88 -2.13
C SER A 67 3.51 -16.01 -1.16
N THR A 68 4.48 -15.26 -1.68
CA THR A 68 5.34 -14.34 -0.89
C THR A 68 4.76 -12.93 -0.72
N LYS A 69 3.53 -12.68 -1.20
CA LYS A 69 2.93 -11.33 -1.22
C LYS A 69 2.82 -10.73 0.19
N GLY A 70 3.52 -9.63 0.44
CA GLY A 70 3.47 -8.92 1.73
C GLY A 70 4.15 -9.64 2.90
N ASN A 71 5.00 -10.65 2.62
CA ASN A 71 5.96 -11.20 3.59
C ASN A 71 7.27 -10.39 3.63
N TYR A 72 7.45 -9.45 2.70
CA TYR A 72 8.61 -8.57 2.63
C TYR A 72 8.29 -7.17 3.18
N MET A 73 9.34 -6.44 3.54
CA MET A 73 9.28 -5.02 3.90
C MET A 73 9.30 -4.16 2.64
N ALA A 74 8.47 -3.11 2.55
CA ALA A 74 8.56 -2.18 1.42
C ALA A 74 8.80 -0.72 1.75
N PHE A 75 8.45 -0.24 2.95
CA PHE A 75 8.63 1.16 3.31
C PHE A 75 9.66 1.30 4.43
N GLY A 76 9.33 0.77 5.62
CA GLY A 76 10.14 0.98 6.81
C GLY A 76 11.44 0.16 6.87
N ASP A 77 12.20 0.39 7.93
CA ASP A 77 13.47 -0.29 8.23
C ASP A 77 13.31 -1.39 9.30
N TYR A 78 12.24 -1.29 10.11
CA TYR A 78 11.80 -2.34 11.02
C TYR A 78 10.35 -2.72 10.77
N GLY A 79 9.99 -3.98 11.02
CA GLY A 79 8.67 -4.53 10.76
C GLY A 79 8.19 -5.53 11.80
N LEU A 80 6.86 -5.69 11.89
CA LEU A 80 6.20 -6.72 12.68
C LEU A 80 5.55 -7.74 11.76
N ARG A 81 6.11 -8.95 11.74
CA ARG A 81 5.61 -10.10 10.99
C ARG A 81 4.78 -10.99 11.89
N VAL A 82 3.70 -11.52 11.35
CA VAL A 82 2.83 -12.47 12.06
C VAL A 82 3.23 -13.89 11.73
N LYS A 83 3.38 -14.76 12.73
CA LYS A 83 3.72 -16.17 12.51
C LYS A 83 2.50 -17.08 12.32
N ASP A 84 1.32 -16.62 12.68
CA ASP A 84 0.08 -17.38 12.51
C ASP A 84 -1.03 -16.58 11.81
N GLY A 85 -1.96 -17.28 11.15
CA GLY A 85 -3.07 -16.65 10.45
C GLY A 85 -4.09 -16.05 11.42
N LEU A 86 -4.46 -14.77 11.24
CA LEU A 86 -5.43 -14.12 12.12
C LEU A 86 -6.40 -13.20 11.40
N ARG A 87 -7.52 -12.92 12.06
CA ARG A 87 -8.50 -11.91 11.63
C ARG A 87 -8.32 -10.65 12.47
N LEU A 88 -7.81 -9.59 11.85
CA LEU A 88 -7.39 -8.39 12.55
C LEU A 88 -8.49 -7.33 12.51
N SER A 89 -8.96 -6.92 13.69
CA SER A 89 -9.99 -5.89 13.83
C SER A 89 -9.39 -4.49 13.73
N ALA A 90 -10.15 -3.54 13.16
CA ALA A 90 -9.76 -2.13 13.07
C ALA A 90 -9.50 -1.51 14.45
N LYS A 91 -10.29 -1.89 15.47
CA LYS A 91 -10.08 -1.46 16.87
C LYS A 91 -8.68 -1.83 17.38
N THR A 92 -8.25 -3.07 17.13
CA THR A 92 -6.92 -3.57 17.51
C THR A 92 -5.80 -2.82 16.77
N ILE A 93 -5.97 -2.58 15.47
CA ILE A 93 -5.01 -1.82 14.66
C ILE A 93 -4.83 -0.40 15.23
N THR A 94 -5.93 0.30 15.51
CA THR A 94 -5.90 1.65 16.10
C THR A 94 -5.22 1.63 17.47
N ALA A 95 -5.54 0.65 18.32
CA ALA A 95 -4.93 0.52 19.64
C ALA A 95 -3.42 0.29 19.58
N ILE A 96 -2.95 -0.55 18.65
CA ILE A 96 -1.53 -0.79 18.42
C ILE A 96 -0.86 0.47 17.86
N HIS A 97 -1.46 1.11 16.87
CA HIS A 97 -0.87 2.32 16.29
C HIS A 97 -0.78 3.47 17.31
N SER A 98 -1.83 3.71 18.10
CA SER A 98 -1.82 4.69 19.18
C SER A 98 -0.76 4.36 20.23
N MET A 99 -0.58 3.07 20.55
CA MET A 99 0.47 2.63 21.45
C MET A 99 1.86 2.91 20.89
N LEU A 100 2.12 2.58 19.62
CA LEU A 100 3.42 2.78 18.97
C LEU A 100 3.77 4.27 18.95
N ARG A 101 2.80 5.12 18.60
CA ARG A 101 2.96 6.58 18.64
C ARG A 101 3.24 7.11 20.04
N ARG A 102 2.63 6.53 21.08
CA ARG A 102 2.88 6.92 22.48
C ARG A 102 4.28 6.51 22.94
N GLN A 103 4.69 5.29 22.65
CA GLN A 103 6.01 4.78 23.06
C GLN A 103 7.15 5.49 22.37
N LEU A 104 7.02 5.74 21.06
CA LEU A 104 8.07 6.33 20.25
C LEU A 104 7.90 7.85 20.07
N LYS A 105 7.19 8.50 21.00
CA LYS A 105 6.90 9.95 20.96
C LYS A 105 8.18 10.80 20.95
N ALA A 106 9.25 10.33 21.58
CA ALA A 106 10.53 11.03 21.65
C ALA A 106 11.21 11.18 20.28
N ILE A 107 10.93 10.29 19.33
CA ILE A 107 11.56 10.27 18.02
C ILE A 107 10.80 11.21 17.09
N LYS A 108 11.41 12.36 16.80
CA LYS A 108 10.89 13.31 15.81
C LYS A 108 11.03 12.71 14.41
N GLY A 109 9.99 12.88 13.58
CA GLY A 109 9.98 12.37 12.21
C GLY A 109 9.67 10.88 12.07
N LEU A 110 9.24 10.19 13.13
CA LEU A 110 8.85 8.78 13.06
C LEU A 110 7.68 8.55 12.10
N GLN A 111 7.90 7.67 11.13
CA GLN A 111 6.88 7.18 10.22
C GLN A 111 6.52 5.74 10.58
N ILE A 112 5.21 5.48 10.74
CA ILE A 112 4.66 4.16 10.99
C ILE A 112 3.69 3.87 9.85
N TRP A 113 3.90 2.74 9.17
CA TRP A 113 3.03 2.28 8.10
C TRP A 113 2.21 1.08 8.56
N LEU A 114 0.94 1.10 8.15
CA LEU A 114 0.06 -0.05 8.21
C LEU A 114 0.02 -0.72 6.83
N ARG A 115 0.43 -1.99 6.77
CA ARG A 115 0.51 -2.78 5.54
C ARG A 115 -0.79 -3.49 5.18
N VAL A 116 -1.69 -3.64 6.15
CA VAL A 116 -2.98 -4.34 6.00
C VAL A 116 -4.12 -3.37 6.24
N PHE A 117 -5.15 -3.38 5.39
CA PHE A 117 -6.28 -2.48 5.54
C PHE A 117 -7.55 -3.27 5.89
N PRO A 118 -8.33 -2.87 6.92
CA PRO A 118 -9.55 -3.55 7.30
C PRO A 118 -10.70 -3.24 6.32
N ASP A 119 -10.90 -4.15 5.38
CA ASP A 119 -11.82 -4.03 4.25
C ASP A 119 -13.09 -4.88 4.38
N ILE A 120 -13.16 -5.77 5.38
CA ILE A 120 -14.26 -6.74 5.56
C ILE A 120 -15.21 -6.25 6.65
N PRO A 121 -16.54 -6.24 6.42
CA PRO A 121 -17.49 -5.84 7.45
C PRO A 121 -17.81 -7.02 8.34
N VAL A 122 -17.67 -6.84 9.64
CA VAL A 122 -18.11 -7.81 10.63
C VAL A 122 -19.48 -7.37 11.12
N THR A 123 -20.42 -8.31 11.12
CA THR A 123 -21.76 -8.08 11.66
C THR A 123 -21.96 -9.05 12.81
N THR A 124 -22.51 -8.56 13.90
CA THR A 124 -22.78 -9.33 15.10
C THR A 124 -24.27 -9.26 15.39
N LYS A 125 -24.85 -10.37 15.86
CA LYS A 125 -26.21 -10.40 16.38
C LYS A 125 -26.12 -10.20 17.90
N GLY A 126 -27.05 -9.44 18.49
CA GLY A 126 -27.07 -9.23 19.93
C GLY A 126 -27.17 -10.56 20.67
N THR A 127 -26.48 -10.65 21.81
CA THR A 127 -26.42 -11.85 22.65
C THR A 127 -27.80 -12.24 23.17
N GLU A 128 -28.68 -11.26 23.36
CA GLU A 128 -30.06 -11.39 23.81
C GLU A 128 -30.99 -12.05 22.78
N VAL A 129 -30.64 -12.05 21.49
CA VAL A 129 -31.55 -12.49 20.42
C VAL A 129 -31.30 -13.94 20.02
N ARG A 130 -32.34 -14.78 20.07
CA ARG A 130 -32.29 -16.19 19.63
C ARG A 130 -31.94 -16.36 18.15
N MET A 131 -31.51 -17.55 17.75
CA MET A 131 -31.15 -17.91 16.37
C MET A 131 -32.30 -17.67 15.35
N GLY A 132 -31.97 -17.45 14.08
CA GLY A 132 -32.94 -17.10 13.02
C GLY A 132 -33.04 -15.60 12.71
N LYS A 133 -34.11 -15.14 12.05
CA LYS A 133 -34.38 -13.72 11.70
C LYS A 133 -33.28 -13.00 10.89
N GLY A 134 -32.45 -13.77 10.17
CA GLY A 134 -31.39 -13.24 9.31
C GLY A 134 -30.16 -12.73 10.06
N LYS A 135 -29.36 -11.90 9.38
CA LYS A 135 -28.03 -11.45 9.83
C LYS A 135 -28.12 -10.14 10.63
N GLY A 136 -27.33 -10.02 11.70
CA GLY A 136 -27.27 -8.84 12.56
C GLY A 136 -26.77 -7.55 11.90
N ALA A 137 -26.62 -6.51 12.73
CA ALA A 137 -26.14 -5.19 12.35
C ALA A 137 -24.62 -5.18 12.14
N PHE A 138 -24.11 -4.13 11.50
CA PHE A 138 -22.67 -3.89 11.34
C PHE A 138 -22.06 -3.51 12.70
N ASP A 139 -20.90 -4.08 13.02
CA ASP A 139 -20.20 -3.86 14.29
C ASP A 139 -18.83 -3.21 14.06
N TYR A 140 -17.92 -3.87 13.34
CA TYR A 140 -16.60 -3.33 13.06
C TYR A 140 -16.00 -3.81 11.74
N TRP A 141 -14.92 -3.15 11.33
CA TRP A 141 -14.11 -3.51 10.17
C TRP A 141 -12.98 -4.45 10.56
N ALA A 142 -12.72 -5.47 9.75
CA ALA A 142 -11.60 -6.38 9.95
C ALA A 142 -10.88 -6.68 8.64
N CYS A 143 -9.65 -7.20 8.73
CA CYS A 143 -8.93 -7.80 7.61
C CYS A 143 -8.53 -9.23 7.93
N ARG A 144 -8.29 -10.02 6.88
CA ARG A 144 -7.70 -11.36 7.00
C ARG A 144 -6.20 -11.25 6.76
N VAL A 145 -5.42 -11.67 7.73
CA VAL A 145 -3.97 -11.62 7.69
C VAL A 145 -3.46 -13.07 7.63
N PRO A 146 -2.94 -13.53 6.49
CA PRO A 146 -2.31 -14.84 6.39
C PRO A 146 -1.00 -14.88 7.18
N LYS A 147 -0.54 -16.10 7.44
CA LYS A 147 0.77 -16.38 8.03
C LYS A 147 1.92 -15.69 7.27
N ASP A 148 2.93 -15.29 8.04
CA ASP A 148 4.16 -14.60 7.61
C ASP A 148 3.91 -13.26 6.92
N LYS A 149 2.74 -12.64 7.09
CA LYS A 149 2.48 -11.31 6.56
C LYS A 149 2.99 -10.23 7.53
N ILE A 150 3.60 -9.18 6.98
CA ILE A 150 3.99 -7.99 7.75
C ILE A 150 2.77 -7.08 7.92
N ILE A 151 2.47 -6.70 9.17
CA ILE A 151 1.34 -5.81 9.50
C ILE A 151 1.80 -4.37 9.63
N PHE A 152 2.83 -4.13 10.44
CA PHE A 152 3.34 -2.79 10.73
C PHE A 152 4.78 -2.66 10.25
N GLU A 153 5.12 -1.48 9.75
CA GLU A 153 6.50 -1.08 9.48
C GLU A 153 6.77 0.26 10.17
N MET A 154 8.01 0.50 10.58
CA MET A 154 8.45 1.77 11.12
C MET A 154 9.83 2.17 10.58
N SER A 155 10.06 3.47 10.47
CA SER A 155 11.34 4.08 10.12
C SER A 155 11.40 5.48 10.73
N GLY A 156 12.62 5.88 11.09
CA GLY A 156 12.91 7.20 11.62
C GLY A 156 14.42 7.44 11.71
N PRO A 157 14.88 8.70 11.62
CA PRO A 157 16.31 9.02 11.53
C PRO A 157 17.13 8.59 12.74
N ASN A 158 16.55 8.63 13.94
CA ASN A 158 17.21 8.28 15.21
C ASN A 158 16.56 7.07 15.90
N LEU A 159 16.06 6.12 15.11
CA LEU A 159 15.39 4.92 15.64
C LEU A 159 16.41 3.81 15.90
N ASN A 160 16.78 3.63 17.17
CA ASN A 160 17.62 2.50 17.59
C ASN A 160 16.84 1.16 17.45
N GLN A 161 17.55 0.09 17.06
CA GLN A 161 16.98 -1.23 16.88
C GLN A 161 16.37 -1.79 18.17
N GLU A 162 16.98 -1.54 19.33
CA GLU A 162 16.48 -2.02 20.62
C GLU A 162 15.12 -1.41 20.96
N LEU A 163 14.98 -0.09 20.80
CA LEU A 163 13.72 0.62 21.00
C LEU A 163 12.64 0.13 20.03
N ALA A 164 13.01 -0.08 18.75
CA ALA A 164 12.09 -0.64 17.76
C ALA A 164 11.63 -2.05 18.14
N LYS A 165 12.56 -2.91 18.59
CA LYS A 165 12.29 -4.27 19.02
C LYS A 165 11.35 -4.31 20.22
N ASP A 166 11.58 -3.47 21.23
CA ASP A 166 10.71 -3.38 22.40
C ASP A 166 9.31 -2.87 22.06
N ALA A 167 9.21 -1.85 21.22
CA ALA A 167 7.92 -1.33 20.76
C ALA A 167 7.15 -2.37 19.93
N MET A 168 7.83 -3.08 19.03
CA MET A 168 7.22 -4.17 18.26
C MET A 168 6.84 -5.38 19.11
N ARG A 169 7.60 -5.68 20.18
CA ARG A 169 7.24 -6.72 21.16
C ARG A 169 5.92 -6.39 21.84
N GLN A 170 5.73 -5.15 22.28
CA GLN A 170 4.46 -4.70 22.88
C GLN A 170 3.30 -4.72 21.89
N ALA A 171 3.54 -4.35 20.63
CA ALA A 171 2.57 -4.49 19.56
C ALA A 171 2.17 -5.96 19.33
N GLY A 172 3.14 -6.89 19.38
CA GLY A 172 2.92 -8.33 19.29
C GLY A 172 2.00 -8.85 20.40
N PHE A 173 2.24 -8.46 21.66
CA PHE A 173 1.37 -8.84 22.78
C PHE A 173 -0.09 -8.38 22.58
N LYS A 174 -0.31 -7.19 22.02
CA LYS A 174 -1.66 -6.69 21.69
C LYS A 174 -2.34 -7.45 20.55
N LEU A 175 -1.59 -8.11 19.66
CA LEU A 175 -2.16 -8.94 18.60
C LEU A 175 -2.66 -10.29 19.11
N GLY A 176 -2.11 -10.79 20.23
CA GLY A 176 -2.52 -12.07 20.84
C GLY A 176 -2.12 -13.30 20.02
N VAL A 177 -1.14 -13.17 19.12
CA VAL A 177 -0.60 -14.28 18.32
C VAL A 177 0.92 -14.23 18.33
N PRO A 178 1.61 -15.34 17.99
CA PRO A 178 3.04 -15.32 17.81
C PRO A 178 3.44 -14.36 16.68
N THR A 179 4.37 -13.47 16.97
CA THR A 179 4.90 -12.48 16.03
C THR A 179 6.41 -12.48 16.06
N GLU A 180 7.00 -11.94 15.01
CA GLU A 180 8.43 -11.82 14.84
C GLU A 180 8.80 -10.38 14.47
N PHE A 181 9.87 -9.90 15.09
CA PHE A 181 10.50 -8.65 14.74
C PHE A 181 11.41 -8.85 13.53
N VAL A 182 11.25 -7.99 12.53
CA VAL A 182 11.98 -8.11 11.27
C VAL A 182 12.76 -6.82 10.99
N VAL A 183 14.03 -6.98 10.63
CA VAL A 183 14.92 -5.89 10.21
C VAL A 183 15.06 -5.93 8.70
N LYS A 184 15.13 -4.77 8.06
CA LYS A 184 15.29 -4.64 6.62
C LYS A 184 16.68 -5.11 6.17
N ASN A 185 16.79 -6.40 5.90
CA ASN A 185 17.97 -7.03 5.30
C ASN A 185 17.67 -7.44 3.85
N GLU A 186 18.68 -7.91 3.12
CA GLU A 186 18.51 -8.33 1.72
C GLU A 186 17.45 -9.42 1.55
N GLN A 187 17.38 -10.39 2.47
CA GLN A 187 16.40 -11.47 2.47
C GLN A 187 14.96 -11.01 2.71
N THR A 188 14.78 -9.83 3.32
CA THR A 188 13.45 -9.27 3.66
C THR A 188 12.99 -8.24 2.63
N LYS A 189 13.84 -7.89 1.67
CA LYS A 189 13.44 -7.05 0.54
C LYS A 189 12.48 -7.82 -0.37
N GLN A 190 11.81 -7.08 -1.23
CA GLN A 190 11.01 -7.70 -2.29
C GLN A 190 11.93 -8.59 -3.14
N PRO A 191 11.59 -9.88 -3.33
CA PRO A 191 12.33 -10.71 -4.26
C PRO A 191 12.22 -10.08 -5.66
N LYS A 192 13.32 -10.05 -6.41
CA LYS A 192 13.28 -9.56 -7.78
C LYS A 192 12.37 -10.47 -8.60
N LYS A 193 11.65 -9.92 -9.59
CA LYS A 193 10.73 -10.71 -10.43
C LYS A 193 11.43 -11.91 -11.11
N SER A 194 12.73 -11.78 -11.39
CA SER A 194 13.58 -12.84 -11.95
C SER A 194 13.84 -14.01 -11.00
N GLU A 195 13.82 -13.77 -9.70
CA GLU A 195 14.14 -14.75 -8.64
C GLU A 195 12.88 -15.46 -8.11
N MET A 196 11.69 -15.00 -8.51
CA MET A 196 10.44 -15.63 -8.09
C MET A 196 10.28 -16.99 -8.79
N PRO A 197 9.84 -18.04 -8.08
CA PRO A 197 9.46 -19.28 -8.73
C PRO A 197 8.39 -18.97 -9.77
N LYS A 198 8.53 -19.51 -10.99
CA LYS A 198 7.54 -19.31 -12.05
C LYS A 198 6.17 -19.70 -11.50
N THR A 199 5.26 -18.73 -11.43
CA THR A 199 3.91 -18.87 -10.83
C THR A 199 3.03 -19.91 -11.51
N CYS A 200 3.48 -20.43 -12.65
CA CYS A 200 2.83 -21.49 -13.39
C CYS A 200 3.63 -22.77 -13.18
N ILE A 201 3.27 -23.58 -12.18
CA ILE A 201 3.22 -25.01 -12.47
C ILE A 201 2.12 -25.10 -13.53
N PRO A 202 2.41 -25.53 -14.78
CA PRO A 202 1.35 -25.68 -15.76
C PRO A 202 0.26 -26.54 -15.12
N PHE A 203 -0.99 -26.11 -15.22
CA PHE A 203 -2.15 -26.92 -14.82
C PHE A 203 -2.13 -28.17 -15.70
N GLN A 204 -1.44 -29.22 -15.23
CA GLN A 204 -1.49 -30.52 -15.85
C GLN A 204 -2.96 -30.93 -15.73
N HIS A 205 -3.64 -30.99 -16.87
CA HIS A 205 -4.98 -31.52 -16.91
C HIS A 205 -4.88 -32.91 -16.30
N ALA A 206 -5.64 -33.16 -15.23
CA ALA A 206 -5.80 -34.52 -14.73
C ALA A 206 -6.32 -35.36 -15.92
N LYS A 207 -5.56 -36.39 -16.30
CA LYS A 207 -6.00 -37.37 -17.29
C LYS A 207 -7.22 -38.11 -16.79
#